data_AF-X1DM77-F1
#
_entry.id   AF-X1DM77-F1
#
_cell.length_a   1.000
_cell.length_b   1.000
_cell.length_c   1.000
_cell.angle_alpha   90.00
_cell.angle_beta   90.00
_cell.angle_gamma   90.00
#
_symmetry.space_group_name_H-M   'P 1'
#
loop_
_entity.id
_entity.type
_entity.pdbx_description
1 polymer ?
#
loop_
_entity_poly.entity_id
_entity_poly.type
_entity_poly.pdbx_seq_one_letter_code
_entity_poly.pdbx_strand_id
1 'polypeptide(L)'
;PCFKAPEDETQESYLKKLCCRGLKQRYGNNPSVNVCSRLEKELEIITKTGFCGYFLIVADIARFAHKNNIPICGKGSSAGSIVSYILGISSIDPVKNNLYFERFLNRERKEPPDIDIDLSAKRRTEIIRYL
;
A
#
# COMPACT_ATOMS: atom_id res chain seq x y z
N PRO A 1 7.30 -7.00 -12.72
CA PRO A 1 5.96 -6.92 -13.36
C PRO A 1 5.51 -5.45 -13.47
N CYS A 2 4.95 -5.04 -14.61
CA CYS A 2 4.42 -3.68 -14.79
C CYS A 2 2.90 -3.72 -14.62
N PHE A 3 2.35 -3.02 -13.63
CA PHE A 3 0.91 -2.96 -13.42
C PHE A 3 0.25 -2.20 -14.58
N LYS A 4 -0.73 -2.81 -15.25
CA LYS A 4 -1.55 -2.13 -16.26
C LYS A 4 -2.68 -1.41 -15.55
N ALA A 5 -2.58 -0.08 -15.48
CA ALA A 5 -3.70 0.75 -15.03
C ALA A 5 -4.88 0.62 -16.02
N PRO A 6 -6.13 0.89 -15.60
CA PRO A 6 -7.27 0.98 -16.51
C PRO A 6 -6.98 1.96 -17.66
N GLU A 7 -7.52 1.67 -18.86
CA GLU A 7 -7.35 2.53 -20.05
C GLU A 7 -7.66 4.00 -19.66
N ASP A 8 -6.72 4.89 -19.97
CA ASP A 8 -6.67 6.33 -19.67
C ASP A 8 -6.13 6.80 -18.30
N GLU A 9 -5.65 5.90 -17.41
CA GLU A 9 -5.02 6.31 -16.14
C GLU A 9 -3.51 6.00 -16.07
N THR A 10 -2.71 6.92 -15.51
CA THR A 10 -1.34 6.61 -15.10
C THR A 10 -1.34 5.78 -13.81
N GLN A 11 -0.27 5.00 -13.55
CA GLN A 11 -0.13 4.26 -12.29
C GLN A 11 -0.23 5.19 -11.06
N GLU A 12 0.26 6.42 -11.19
CA GLU A 12 0.23 7.45 -10.14
C GLU A 12 -1.20 7.92 -9.86
N SER A 13 -1.95 8.25 -10.92
CA SER A 13 -3.35 8.66 -10.82
C SER A 13 -4.21 7.55 -10.21
N TYR A 14 -4.03 6.32 -10.68
CA TYR A 14 -4.77 5.17 -10.18
C TYR A 14 -4.43 4.87 -8.72
N LEU A 15 -3.14 4.92 -8.33
CA LEU A 15 -2.74 4.76 -6.94
C LEU A 15 -3.37 5.83 -6.05
N LYS A 16 -3.33 7.10 -6.46
CA LYS A 16 -3.95 8.21 -5.71
C LYS A 16 -5.44 7.98 -5.52
N LYS A 17 -6.15 7.55 -6.57
CA LYS A 17 -7.59 7.23 -6.53
C LYS A 17 -7.89 6.10 -5.54
N LEU A 18 -7.10 5.03 -5.54
CA LEU A 18 -7.23 3.94 -4.58
C LEU A 18 -6.96 4.41 -3.15
N CYS A 19 -5.93 5.23 -2.94
CA CYS A 19 -5.61 5.82 -1.64
C CYS A 19 -6.72 6.72 -1.13
N CYS A 20 -7.31 7.59 -1.96
CA CYS A 20 -8.45 8.41 -1.55
C CYS A 20 -9.65 7.56 -1.10
N ARG A 21 -9.93 6.46 -1.82
CA ARG A 21 -10.98 5.51 -1.43
C ARG A 21 -10.65 4.80 -0.11
N GLY A 22 -9.43 4.30 0.03
CA GLY A 22 -8.96 3.62 1.25
C GLY A 22 -8.95 4.56 2.46
N LEU A 23 -8.55 5.81 2.27
CA LEU A 23 -8.57 6.85 3.29
C LEU A 23 -9.99 7.07 3.82
N LYS A 24 -10.98 7.20 2.91
CA LYS A 24 -12.39 7.32 3.28
C LYS A 24 -12.91 6.09 4.04
N GLN A 25 -12.46 4.89 3.66
CA GLN A 25 -12.84 3.64 4.32
C GLN A 25 -12.27 3.49 5.73
N ARG A 26 -11.01 3.92 5.95
CA ARG A 26 -10.31 3.75 7.24
C ARG A 26 -10.51 4.92 8.21
N TYR A 27 -10.54 6.15 7.70
CA TYR A 27 -10.60 7.38 8.50
C TYR A 27 -11.92 8.16 8.35
N GLY A 28 -12.84 7.69 7.52
CA GLY A 28 -14.15 8.32 7.31
C GLY A 28 -14.10 9.56 6.41
N ASN A 29 -15.14 10.40 6.48
CA ASN A 29 -15.30 11.59 5.62
C ASN A 29 -14.45 12.79 6.04
N ASN A 30 -13.93 12.81 7.28
CA ASN A 30 -13.18 13.93 7.82
C ASN A 30 -11.89 13.47 8.51
N PRO A 31 -10.91 12.92 7.74
CA PRO A 31 -9.59 12.58 8.27
C PRO A 31 -8.89 13.83 8.84
N SER A 32 -8.06 13.65 9.86
CA SER A 32 -7.30 14.76 10.45
C SER A 32 -6.29 15.35 9.45
N VAL A 33 -5.91 16.62 9.66
CA VAL A 33 -4.89 17.30 8.84
C VAL A 33 -3.57 16.52 8.83
N ASN A 34 -3.20 15.91 9.97
CA ASN A 34 -1.99 15.09 10.08
C ASN A 34 -2.05 13.85 9.16
N VAL A 35 -3.19 13.16 9.14
CA VAL A 35 -3.41 11.99 8.26
C VAL A 35 -3.34 12.38 6.78
N CYS A 36 -3.99 13.49 6.39
CA CYS A 36 -3.97 13.97 5.01
C CYS A 36 -2.55 14.37 4.58
N SER A 37 -1.86 15.17 5.41
CA SER A 37 -0.48 15.60 5.13
C SER A 37 0.48 14.41 5.04
N ARG A 38 0.30 13.39 5.88
CA ARG A 38 1.09 12.16 5.82
C ARG A 38 0.87 11.41 4.50
N LEU A 39 -0.39 11.24 4.10
CA LEU A 39 -0.72 10.58 2.83
C LEU A 39 -0.12 11.31 1.62
N GLU A 40 -0.23 12.63 1.58
CA GLU A 40 0.33 13.45 0.49
C GLU A 40 1.85 13.30 0.39
N LYS A 41 2.56 13.37 1.52
CA LYS A 41 4.02 13.19 1.58
C LYS A 41 4.43 11.80 1.09
N GLU A 42 3.74 10.74 1.54
CA GLU A 42 4.06 9.38 1.11
C GLU A 42 3.81 9.18 -0.40
N LEU A 43 2.66 9.65 -0.91
CA LEU A 43 2.34 9.58 -2.33
C LEU A 43 3.36 10.34 -3.19
N GLU A 44 3.81 11.51 -2.76
CA GLU A 44 4.85 12.28 -3.45
C GLU A 44 6.15 11.48 -3.56
N ILE A 45 6.59 10.84 -2.47
CA ILE A 45 7.82 10.04 -2.44
C ILE A 45 7.67 8.79 -3.30
N ILE A 46 6.55 8.07 -3.20
CA ILE A 46 6.28 6.85 -4.00
C ILE A 46 6.26 7.18 -5.50
N THR A 47 5.68 8.32 -5.87
CA THR A 47 5.65 8.80 -7.25
C THR A 47 7.06 9.14 -7.74
N LYS A 48 7.82 9.93 -6.98
CA LYS A 48 9.20 10.32 -7.34
C LYS A 48 10.17 9.16 -7.46
N THR A 49 9.96 8.11 -6.67
CA THR A 49 10.79 6.90 -6.69
C THR A 49 10.36 5.90 -7.77
N GLY A 50 9.24 6.13 -8.47
CA GLY A 50 8.74 5.24 -9.51
C GLY A 50 8.15 3.92 -9.00
N PHE A 51 7.84 3.82 -7.71
CA PHE A 51 7.33 2.59 -7.09
C PHE A 51 5.81 2.47 -7.07
N CYS A 52 5.08 3.34 -7.78
CA CYS A 52 3.63 3.27 -7.89
C CYS A 52 3.13 1.90 -8.37
N GLY A 53 3.71 1.37 -9.45
CA GLY A 53 3.34 0.06 -9.98
C GLY A 53 3.56 -1.08 -8.99
N TYR A 54 4.61 -1.00 -8.17
CA TYR A 54 4.89 -2.00 -7.14
C TYR A 54 3.81 -2.00 -6.05
N PHE A 55 3.44 -0.81 -5.54
CA PHE A 55 2.33 -0.67 -4.60
C PHE A 55 1.00 -1.18 -5.17
N LEU A 56 0.73 -0.93 -6.46
CA LEU A 56 -0.50 -1.39 -7.11
C LEU A 56 -0.57 -2.93 -7.20
N ILE A 57 0.53 -3.60 -7.53
CA ILE A 57 0.60 -5.07 -7.57
C ILE A 57 0.33 -5.64 -6.17
N VAL A 58 1.02 -5.12 -5.17
CA VAL A 58 0.89 -5.58 -3.78
C VAL A 58 -0.52 -5.31 -3.25
N ALA A 59 -1.10 -4.15 -3.56
CA ALA A 59 -2.47 -3.81 -3.20
C ALA A 59 -3.49 -4.74 -3.87
N ASP A 60 -3.22 -5.17 -5.10
CA ASP A 60 -4.08 -6.13 -5.80
C ASP A 60 -4.04 -7.52 -5.17
N ILE A 61 -2.85 -8.01 -4.82
CA ILE A 61 -2.68 -9.25 -4.06
C ILE A 61 -3.43 -9.16 -2.72
N ALA A 62 -3.25 -8.05 -1.99
CA ALA A 62 -3.92 -7.82 -0.72
C ALA A 62 -5.45 -7.84 -0.88
N ARG A 63 -5.97 -7.15 -1.90
CA ARG A 63 -7.40 -7.16 -2.24
C ARG A 63 -7.92 -8.56 -2.55
N PHE A 64 -7.20 -9.33 -3.36
CA PHE A 64 -7.57 -10.72 -3.67
C PHE A 64 -7.62 -11.57 -2.41
N ALA A 65 -6.63 -11.43 -1.54
CA ALA A 65 -6.54 -12.17 -0.31
C ALA A 65 -7.71 -11.83 0.65
N HIS A 66 -8.00 -10.55 0.86
CA HIS A 66 -9.16 -10.10 1.65
C HIS A 66 -10.48 -10.63 1.07
N LYS A 67 -10.67 -10.56 -0.25
CA LYS A 67 -11.90 -11.06 -0.91
C LYS A 67 -12.12 -12.56 -0.71
N ASN A 68 -11.04 -13.34 -0.64
CA ASN A 68 -11.08 -14.79 -0.45
C ASN A 68 -10.93 -15.20 1.03
N ASN A 69 -11.05 -14.27 1.98
CA ASN A 69 -10.83 -14.50 3.42
C ASN A 69 -9.48 -15.18 3.72
N ILE A 70 -8.44 -14.85 2.95
CA ILE A 70 -7.06 -15.29 3.20
C ILE A 70 -6.47 -14.31 4.22
N PRO A 71 -6.04 -14.77 5.41
CA PRO A 71 -5.36 -13.91 6.36
C PRO A 71 -4.04 -13.41 5.76
N ILE A 72 -3.88 -12.09 5.74
CA ILE A 72 -2.63 -11.42 5.33
C ILE A 72 -2.19 -10.43 6.40
N CYS A 73 -0.88 -10.29 6.56
CA CYS A 73 -0.31 -9.26 7.42
C CYS A 73 0.93 -8.67 6.75
N GLY A 74 0.95 -7.36 6.55
CA GLY A 74 2.16 -6.66 6.14
C GLY A 74 3.23 -6.76 7.22
N LYS A 75 4.44 -7.19 6.83
CA LYS A 75 5.59 -7.35 7.73
C LYS A 75 6.58 -6.22 7.59
N GLY A 76 7.42 -6.09 8.62
CA GLY A 76 8.60 -5.23 8.60
C GLY A 76 8.26 -3.75 8.46
N SER A 77 9.07 -3.04 7.68
CA SER A 77 8.97 -1.59 7.53
C SER A 77 7.71 -1.15 6.79
N SER A 78 7.08 -2.02 5.99
CA SER A 78 5.85 -1.70 5.24
C SER A 78 4.68 -1.23 6.12
N ALA A 79 4.66 -1.62 7.41
CA ALA A 79 3.71 -1.15 8.40
C ALA A 79 3.82 0.35 8.73
N GLY A 80 4.95 0.99 8.42
CA GLY A 80 5.18 2.42 8.61
C GLY A 80 4.55 3.33 7.55
N SER A 81 3.94 2.76 6.51
CA SER A 81 3.31 3.51 5.41
C SER A 81 1.79 3.57 5.55
N ILE A 82 1.25 4.79 5.52
CA ILE A 82 -0.20 5.00 5.51
C ILE A 82 -0.81 4.46 4.22
N VAL A 83 -0.08 4.52 3.11
CA VAL A 83 -0.49 3.92 1.82
C VAL A 83 -0.67 2.41 1.97
N SER A 84 0.28 1.71 2.60
CA SER A 84 0.14 0.28 2.91
C SER A 84 -1.08 -0.01 3.79
N TYR A 85 -1.34 0.82 4.79
CA TYR A 85 -2.49 0.65 5.69
C TYR A 85 -3.85 0.82 4.98
N ILE A 86 -4.01 1.91 4.23
CA ILE A 86 -5.29 2.24 3.58
C ILE A 86 -5.59 1.35 2.37
N LEU A 87 -4.56 0.79 1.73
CA LEU A 87 -4.71 -0.22 0.67
C LEU A 87 -4.92 -1.64 1.22
N GLY A 88 -4.88 -1.81 2.54
CA GLY A 88 -5.10 -3.10 3.20
C GLY A 88 -3.92 -4.06 3.13
N ILE A 89 -2.74 -3.57 2.78
CA ILE A 89 -1.47 -4.33 2.80
C ILE A 89 -1.03 -4.52 4.27
N SER A 90 -1.09 -3.45 5.06
CA SER A 90 -0.83 -3.46 6.50
C SER A 90 -2.15 -3.37 7.28
N SER A 91 -2.20 -3.99 8.45
CA SER A 91 -3.30 -3.86 9.42
C SER A 91 -3.05 -2.78 10.49
N ILE A 92 -1.82 -2.25 10.56
CA ILE A 92 -1.40 -1.29 11.58
C ILE A 92 -1.49 0.13 11.04
N ASP A 93 -2.18 1.02 11.78
CA ASP A 93 -2.24 2.44 11.48
C ASP A 93 -0.91 3.13 11.89
N PRO A 94 -0.09 3.61 10.94
CA PRO A 94 1.20 4.21 11.25
C PRO A 94 1.08 5.58 11.89
N VAL A 95 0.01 6.33 11.62
CA VAL A 95 -0.19 7.67 12.20
C VAL A 95 -0.56 7.53 13.68
N LYS A 96 -1.46 6.59 13.99
CA LYS A 96 -1.86 6.31 15.38
C LYS A 96 -0.71 5.73 16.22
N ASN A 97 0.16 4.92 15.60
CA ASN A 97 1.28 4.26 16.28
C ASN A 97 2.62 5.03 16.16
N ASN A 98 2.58 6.25 15.61
CA ASN A 98 3.76 7.10 15.40
C ASN A 98 4.93 6.38 14.68
N LEU A 99 4.61 5.58 13.66
CA LEU A 99 5.58 4.86 12.84
C LEU A 99 6.14 5.79 11.75
N TYR A 100 7.42 5.61 11.45
CA TYR A 100 8.14 6.46 10.48
C TYR A 100 8.12 5.84 9.09
N PHE A 101 7.71 6.63 8.09
CA PHE A 101 7.64 6.19 6.70
C PHE A 101 9.05 6.08 6.10
N GLU A 102 9.96 6.93 6.52
CA GLU A 102 11.32 7.05 5.99
C GLU A 102 12.17 5.81 6.24
N ARG A 103 11.79 4.99 7.25
CA ARG A 103 12.38 3.66 7.50
C ARG A 103 11.98 2.63 6.44
N PHE A 104 10.85 2.87 5.79
CA PHE A 104 10.34 2.03 4.71
C PHE A 104 10.79 2.54 3.35
N LEU A 105 10.54 3.81 3.05
CA LEU A 105 10.93 4.43 1.79
C LEU A 105 11.35 5.88 2.01
N ASN A 106 12.49 6.25 1.43
CA ASN A 106 12.97 7.62 1.41
C ASN A 106 13.35 8.01 -0.02
N ARG A 107 13.53 9.31 -0.27
CA ARG A 107 13.81 9.86 -1.61
C ARG A 107 15.16 9.43 -2.19
N GLU A 108 16.11 9.06 -1.34
CA GLU A 108 17.48 8.68 -1.74
C GLU A 108 17.61 7.17 -2.00
N ARG A 109 16.58 6.39 -1.66
CA ARG A 109 16.58 4.95 -1.81
C ARG A 109 16.51 4.59 -3.29
N LYS A 110 17.61 4.00 -3.79
CA LYS A 110 17.72 3.51 -5.17
C LYS A 110 17.14 2.10 -5.35
N GLU A 111 17.03 1.35 -4.27
CA GLU A 111 16.53 -0.03 -4.27
C GLU A 111 15.04 -0.08 -3.95
N PRO A 112 14.29 -1.02 -4.56
CA PRO A 112 12.89 -1.23 -4.23
C PRO A 112 12.73 -1.54 -2.73
N PRO A 113 11.69 -0.99 -2.07
CA PRO A 113 11.42 -1.33 -0.70
C PRO A 113 10.87 -2.77 -0.62
N ASP A 114 11.30 -3.54 0.38
CA ASP A 114 10.70 -4.84 0.64
C ASP A 114 9.31 -4.65 1.25
N ILE A 115 8.27 -4.93 0.46
CA ILE A 115 6.90 -5.06 0.97
C ILE A 115 6.61 -6.54 1.16
N ASP A 116 6.96 -7.05 2.34
CA ASP A 116 6.66 -8.42 2.72
C ASP A 116 5.19 -8.57 3.15
N ILE A 117 4.46 -9.45 2.48
CA ILE A 117 3.14 -9.90 2.91
C ILE A 117 3.30 -11.31 3.49
N ASP A 118 2.98 -11.48 4.76
CA ASP A 118 2.79 -12.81 5.34
C ASP A 118 1.50 -13.42 4.82
N LEU A 119 1.64 -14.59 4.21
CA LEU A 119 0.54 -15.42 3.77
C LEU A 119 0.55 -16.73 4.55
N SER A 120 -0.64 -17.21 4.90
CA SER A 120 -0.76 -18.57 5.44
C SER A 120 -0.15 -19.59 4.46
N ALA A 121 0.78 -20.42 4.93
CA ALA A 121 1.47 -21.42 4.11
C ALA A 121 0.48 -22.33 3.34
N LYS A 122 -0.68 -22.62 3.93
CA LYS A 122 -1.73 -23.46 3.33
C LYS A 122 -2.46 -22.80 2.15
N ARG A 123 -2.51 -21.47 2.10
CA ARG A 123 -3.23 -20.70 1.08
C ARG A 123 -2.32 -19.89 0.16
N ARG A 124 -1.00 -19.95 0.37
CA ARG A 124 0.01 -19.31 -0.49
C ARG A 124 -0.13 -19.73 -1.95
N THR A 125 -0.44 -21.00 -2.21
CA THR A 125 -0.62 -21.54 -3.56
C THR A 125 -1.77 -20.87 -4.31
N GLU A 126 -2.83 -20.43 -3.62
CA GLU A 126 -3.96 -19.73 -4.26
C GLU A 126 -3.53 -18.36 -4.80
N ILE A 127 -2.68 -17.64 -4.06
CA ILE A 127 -2.13 -16.36 -4.50
C ILE A 127 -1.11 -16.55 -5.62
N ILE A 128 -0.27 -17.59 -5.57
CA ILE A 128 0.66 -17.90 -6.65
C ILE A 128 -0.10 -18.24 -7.95
N ARG A 129 -1.25 -18.91 -7.88
CA ARG A 129 -2.09 -19.19 -9.06
C ARG A 129 -2.81 -17.95 -9.61
N TYR A 130 -3.02 -16.94 -8.77
CA TYR A 130 -3.68 -15.70 -9.14
C TYR A 130 -2.74 -14.73 -9.88
N LEU A 131 -1.46 -14.74 -9.51
CA LEU A 131 -0.40 -13.94 -10.13
C LEU A 131 0.03 -14.47 -11.50
#